data_AF-A0A9X2VSN5-F1
#
_entry.id   AF-A0A9X2VSN5-F1
#
_cell.length_a   1.000
_cell.length_b   1.000
_cell.length_c   1.000
_cell.angle_alpha   90.00
_cell.angle_beta   90.00
_cell.angle_gamma   90.00
#
_symmetry.space_group_name_H-M   'P 1'
#
loop_
_entity.id
_entity.type
_entity.pdbx_description
1 polymer ?
#
loop_
_entity_poly.entity_id
_entity_poly.type
_entity_poly.pdbx_seq_one_letter_code
_entity_poly.pdbx_strand_id
1 'polypeptide(L)' 'MNVDVPLPGPPVDPVVGIDSALAGLEGLEHLEIVDHVARFDIAHTALTAALSSIDKV' A
#
# COMPACT_ATOMS: atom_id res chain seq x y z
N MET A 1 -8.91 -1.51 38.15
CA MET A 1 -9.05 -0.76 36.88
C MET A 1 -8.89 -1.78 35.77
N ASN A 2 -9.95 -2.08 35.01
CA ASN A 2 -9.84 -2.95 33.85
C ASN A 2 -9.41 -2.09 32.66
N VAL A 3 -8.23 -2.37 32.10
CA VAL A 3 -7.72 -1.70 30.91
C VAL A 3 -8.30 -2.44 29.71
N ASP A 4 -9.33 -1.84 29.10
CA ASP A 4 -9.85 -2.28 27.80
C ASP A 4 -8.83 -1.86 26.74
N VAL A 5 -7.87 -2.74 26.46
CA VAL A 5 -6.89 -2.50 25.39
C VAL A 5 -7.58 -2.83 24.08
N PRO A 6 -7.64 -1.92 23.09
CA PRO A 6 -8.24 -2.23 21.79
C PRO A 6 -7.47 -3.40 21.17
N LEU A 7 -8.19 -4.46 20.79
CA LEU A 7 -7.61 -5.55 20.03
C LEU A 7 -6.97 -4.98 18.74
N PRO A 8 -5.73 -5.36 18.40
CA PRO A 8 -5.16 -5.06 17.09
C PRO A 8 -6.15 -5.51 16.02
N GLY A 9 -6.44 -4.63 15.06
CA GLY A 9 -7.28 -4.99 13.92
C GLY A 9 -6.72 -6.22 13.18
N PRO A 10 -7.55 -6.90 12.38
CA PRO A 10 -7.11 -8.06 11.61
C PRO A 10 -5.85 -7.73 10.80
N PRO A 11 -4.95 -8.70 10.59
CA PRO A 11 -3.82 -8.51 9.69
C PRO A 11 -4.36 -8.08 8.33
N VAL A 12 -3.90 -6.93 7.85
CA VAL A 12 -4.28 -6.40 6.53
C VAL A 12 -3.84 -7.43 5.49
N ASP A 13 -4.79 -7.88 4.67
CA ASP A 13 -4.50 -8.83 3.60
C ASP A 13 -3.50 -8.18 2.63
N PRO A 14 -2.31 -8.78 2.42
CA PRO A 14 -1.31 -8.20 1.55
C PRO A 14 -1.78 -8.12 0.09
N VAL A 15 -2.72 -8.97 -0.33
CA VAL A 15 -3.33 -8.91 -1.68
C VAL A 15 -4.11 -7.62 -1.86
N VAL A 16 -4.84 -7.16 -0.84
CA VAL A 16 -5.54 -5.87 -0.86
C VAL A 16 -4.56 -4.71 -0.98
N GLY A 17 -3.39 -4.82 -0.36
CA GLY A 17 -2.29 -3.86 -0.48
C GLY A 17 -1.70 -3.82 -1.90
N ILE A 18 -1.52 -4.98 -2.52
CA ILE A 18 -1.06 -5.10 -3.91
C ILE A 18 -2.09 -4.50 -4.88
N ASP A 19 -3.37 -4.85 -4.74
CA ASP A 19 -4.44 -4.33 -5.60
C ASP A 19 -4.55 -2.80 -5.51
N SER A 20 -4.44 -2.25 -4.29
CA SER A 20 -4.45 -0.81 -4.06
C SER A 20 -3.25 -0.10 -4.71
N ALA A 21 -2.06 -0.72 -4.64
CA ALA A 21 -0.87 -0.18 -5.28
C ALA A 21 -0.98 -0.20 -6.82
N LEU A 22 -1.52 -1.27 -7.40
CA LEU A 22 -1.75 -1.38 -8.84
C LEU A 22 -2.80 -0.39 -9.34
N ALA A 23 -3.91 -0.21 -8.61
CA ALA A 23 -4.89 0.83 -8.91
C ALA A 23 -4.28 2.25 -8.85
N GLY A 24 -3.26 2.45 -8.01
CA GLY A 24 -2.47 3.68 -7.95
C GLY A 24 -1.70 3.98 -9.24
N LEU A 25 -1.38 2.98 -10.06
CA LEU A 25 -0.67 3.13 -11.33
C LEU A 25 -1.58 3.42 -12.53
N GLU A 26 -2.90 3.30 -12.37
CA GLU A 26 -3.83 3.59 -13.45
C GLU A 26 -3.81 5.07 -13.83
N GLY A 27 -3.75 5.36 -15.14
CA GLY A 27 -3.86 6.71 -15.68
C GLY A 27 -2.63 7.60 -15.51
N LEU A 28 -1.47 7.05 -15.10
CA LEU A 28 -0.21 7.80 -14.96
C LEU A 28 0.20 8.51 -16.26
N GLU A 29 -0.14 7.96 -17.42
CA GLU A 29 0.16 8.53 -18.74
C GLU A 29 -0.55 9.86 -19.01
N HIS A 30 -1.58 10.18 -18.24
CA HIS A 30 -2.35 11.43 -18.37
C HIS A 30 -1.86 12.53 -17.42
N LEU A 31 -0.87 12.23 -16.57
CA LEU A 31 -0.33 13.18 -15.59
C LEU A 31 0.89 13.92 -16.13
N GLU A 32 1.06 15.17 -15.68
CA GLU A 32 2.31 15.88 -15.84
C GLU A 32 3.46 15.11 -15.15
N ILE A 33 4.69 15.29 -15.65
CA ILE A 33 5.85 14.48 -15.23
C ILE A 33 6.05 14.50 -13.70
N VAL A 34 5.88 15.66 -13.07
CA VAL A 34 6.06 15.80 -11.61
C VAL A 34 5.02 14.98 -10.83
N ASP A 35 3.77 14.98 -11.30
CA ASP A 35 2.67 14.25 -10.66
C ASP A 35 2.73 12.75 -10.96
N HIS A 36 3.18 12.38 -12.17
CA HIS A 36 3.48 11.01 -12.54
C HIS A 36 4.50 10.42 -11.58
N VAL A 37 5.66 11.07 -11.41
CA VAL A 37 6.75 10.57 -10.55
C VAL A 37 6.27 10.45 -9.10
N ALA A 38 5.56 11.45 -8.58
CA ALA A 38 5.03 11.41 -7.22
C ALA A 38 4.04 10.25 -7.01
N ARG A 39 3.13 10.04 -7.96
CA ARG A 39 2.14 8.95 -7.88
C ARG A 39 2.78 7.57 -8.06
N PHE A 40 3.75 7.44 -8.95
CA PHE A 40 4.54 6.23 -9.10
C PHE A 40 5.31 5.88 -7.83
N ASP A 41 5.96 6.85 -7.18
CA ASP A 41 6.71 6.63 -5.94
C ASP A 41 5.82 6.14 -4.78
N ILE A 42 4.61 6.71 -4.67
CA ILE A 42 3.59 6.24 -3.71
C ILE A 42 3.19 4.79 -3.99
N ALA A 43 2.85 4.47 -5.24
CA ALA A 43 2.45 3.12 -5.63
C ALA A 43 3.59 2.11 -5.45
N HIS A 44 4.82 2.50 -5.78
CA HIS A 44 6.02 1.68 -5.60
C HIS A 44 6.24 1.36 -4.12
N THR A 45 6.21 2.37 -3.25
CA THR A 45 6.38 2.21 -1.80
C THR A 45 5.30 1.30 -1.21
N ALA A 46 4.04 1.49 -1.61
CA ALA A 46 2.92 0.66 -1.16
C ALA A 46 3.06 -0.80 -1.61
N LEU A 47 3.47 -1.03 -2.86
CA LEU A 47 3.69 -2.36 -3.41
C LEU A 47 4.84 -3.07 -2.68
N THR A 48 5.96 -2.40 -2.43
CA THR A 48 7.08 -2.95 -1.66
C THR A 48 6.63 -3.33 -0.26
N ALA A 49 5.89 -2.48 0.44
CA ALA A 49 5.40 -2.79 1.78
C ALA A 49 4.47 -4.02 1.79
N ALA A 50 3.57 -4.12 0.80
CA ALA A 50 2.66 -5.26 0.67
C ALA A 50 3.41 -6.57 0.38
N LEU A 51 4.38 -6.54 -0.54
CA LEU A 51 5.19 -7.71 -0.88
C LEU A 51 6.11 -8.14 0.27
N SER A 52 6.76 -7.20 0.95
CA SER A 52 7.59 -7.49 2.13
C SER A 52 6.78 -8.05 3.30
N SER A 53 5.47 -7.80 3.35
CA SER A 53 4.60 -8.41 4.36
C SER A 53 4.26 -9.87 4.05
N ILE A 54 4.37 -10.31 2.79
CA ILE A 54 4.23 -11.71 2.36
C ILE A 54 5.55 -12.46 2.58
N ASP A 55 6.67 -11.81 2.22
CA ASP A 55 8.02 -12.39 2.22
C ASP A 55 8.67 -12.40 3.63
N LYS A 56 7.88 -12.57 4.69
CA LYS A 56 8.44 -12.84 6.03
C LYS A 56 8.96 -14.29 6.06
N VAL A 57 10.18 -14.50 5.57
CA VAL A 57 11.04 -15.64 5.89
C VAL A 57 11.77 -15.44 7.22
#